data_AF-A0A0B2PMH8-F1
#
_entry.id   AF-A0A0B2PMH8-F1
#
_cell.length_a   1.000
_cell.length_b   1.000
_cell.length_c   1.000
_cell.angle_alpha   90.00
_cell.angle_beta   90.00
_cell.angle_gamma   90.00
#
_symmetry.space_group_name_H-M   'P 1'
#
loop_
_entity.id
_entity.type
_entity.pdbx_description
1 polymer ?
#
loop_
_entity_poly.entity_id
_entity_poly.type
_entity_poly.pdbx_seq_one_letter_code
_entity_poly.pdbx_strand_id
1 'polypeptide(L)'
;MKPGDKLFDKINRAILECKIGLAVMSPRYCDSYFCLHELALLMECKKKVIPIFVDIKPSQLRVINNKKWTLEDQRRFKLAIEEAKYTVGLTFNSLQGNFSGIVTSASDIIIESLIEFEDEEAQMHQYSYLPIS
;
A
#
# COMPACT_ATOMS: atom_id res chain seq x y z
N MET A 1 8.27 23.89 -13.20
CA MET A 1 7.31 23.04 -12.47
C MET A 1 5.96 23.14 -13.16
N LYS A 2 5.39 22.01 -13.58
CA LYS A 2 4.02 21.92 -14.09
C LYS A 2 3.06 21.84 -12.88
N PRO A 3 1.77 22.24 -13.03
CA PRO A 3 0.81 22.21 -11.93
C PRO A 3 0.65 20.86 -11.21
N GLY A 4 1.00 19.74 -11.86
CA GLY A 4 0.97 18.39 -11.27
C GLY A 4 2.19 18.01 -10.42
N ASP A 5 3.33 18.67 -10.60
CA ASP A 5 4.59 18.27 -9.92
C ASP A 5 4.48 18.43 -8.40
N LYS A 6 3.82 19.51 -7.95
CA LYS A 6 3.58 19.78 -6.52
C LYS A 6 2.65 18.76 -5.85
N LEU A 7 1.77 18.12 -6.61
CA LEU A 7 0.87 17.08 -6.08
C LEU A 7 1.65 15.78 -5.88
N PHE A 8 2.48 15.44 -6.87
CA PHE A 8 3.33 14.25 -6.82
C PHE A 8 4.31 14.29 -5.64
N ASP A 9 5.00 15.41 -5.42
CA ASP A 9 5.92 15.57 -4.30
C ASP A 9 5.23 15.42 -2.94
N LYS A 10 4.00 15.96 -2.81
CA LYS A 10 3.20 15.85 -1.58
C LYS A 10 2.77 14.41 -1.30
N ILE A 11 2.34 13.68 -2.33
CA ILE A 11 1.94 12.27 -2.20
C ILE A 11 3.15 11.44 -1.80
N ASN A 12 4.29 11.62 -2.47
CA ASN A 12 5.52 10.87 -2.15
C ASN A 12 5.96 11.13 -0.72
N ARG A 13 5.93 12.39 -0.28
CA ARG A 13 6.24 12.75 1.10
C ARG A 13 5.27 12.12 2.10
N ALA A 14 3.97 12.14 1.82
CA ALA A 14 2.97 11.52 2.68
C ALA A 14 3.18 10.00 2.78
N ILE A 15 3.55 9.33 1.68
CA ILE A 15 3.89 7.90 1.70
C ILE A 15 5.13 7.65 2.56
N LEU A 16 6.17 8.48 2.42
CA LEU A 16 7.39 8.36 3.23
C LEU A 16 7.11 8.53 4.74
N GLU A 17 6.19 9.42 5.10
CA GLU A 17 5.85 9.73 6.49
C GLU A 17 4.78 8.80 7.08
N CYS A 18 3.96 8.11 6.26
CA CYS A 18 2.90 7.24 6.75
C CYS A 18 3.46 5.97 7.44
N LYS A 19 2.69 5.40 8.37
CA LYS A 19 2.97 4.07 8.95
C LYS A 19 2.33 2.94 8.12
N ILE A 20 1.11 3.16 7.62
CA ILE A 20 0.28 2.16 6.94
C ILE A 20 -0.25 2.73 5.62
N GLY A 21 -0.20 1.94 4.55
CA GLY A 21 -0.81 2.25 3.26
C GLY A 21 -2.00 1.34 2.97
N LEU A 22 -3.17 1.93 2.69
CA LEU A 22 -4.35 1.18 2.23
C LEU A 22 -4.42 1.22 0.70
N ALA A 23 -4.14 0.09 0.05
CA ALA A 23 -4.12 -0.01 -1.41
C ALA A 23 -5.47 -0.54 -1.93
N VAL A 24 -6.35 0.36 -2.38
CA VAL A 24 -7.67 -0.01 -2.93
C VAL A 24 -7.53 -0.33 -4.43
N MET A 25 -7.44 -1.63 -4.72
CA MET A 25 -7.18 -2.15 -6.05
C MET A 25 -8.48 -2.44 -6.79
N SER A 26 -8.72 -1.67 -7.85
CA SER A 26 -9.86 -1.83 -8.76
C SER A 26 -9.43 -2.44 -10.10
N PRO A 27 -10.36 -2.79 -11.01
CA PRO A 27 -10.00 -3.37 -12.32
C PRO A 27 -9.06 -2.51 -13.17
N ARG A 28 -9.02 -1.18 -12.95
CA ARG A 28 -8.14 -0.24 -13.68
C ARG A 28 -6.91 0.20 -12.89
N TYR A 29 -6.64 -0.40 -11.73
CA TYR A 29 -5.52 0.01 -10.88
C TYR A 29 -4.17 -0.09 -11.61
N CYS A 30 -3.94 -1.21 -12.30
CA CYS A 30 -2.70 -1.46 -13.04
C CYS A 30 -2.57 -0.65 -14.36
N ASP A 31 -3.61 0.08 -14.76
CA ASP A 31 -3.56 0.95 -15.94
C ASP A 31 -2.98 2.34 -15.59
N SER A 32 -3.05 2.71 -14.31
CA SER A 32 -2.60 4.01 -13.80
C SER A 32 -1.14 3.96 -13.38
N TYR A 33 -0.30 4.77 -14.04
CA TYR A 33 1.09 4.98 -13.61
C TYR A 33 1.18 5.44 -12.15
N PHE A 34 0.28 6.33 -11.72
CA PHE A 34 0.32 6.90 -10.38
C PHE A 34 -0.02 5.86 -9.31
N CYS A 35 -1.06 5.06 -9.52
CA CYS A 35 -1.42 3.99 -8.57
C CYS A 35 -0.27 2.97 -8.42
N LEU A 36 0.35 2.59 -9.54
CA LEU A 36 1.52 1.70 -9.51
C LEU A 36 2.75 2.36 -8.88
N HIS A 37 2.96 3.66 -9.07
CA HIS A 37 4.03 4.42 -8.44
C HIS A 37 3.86 4.51 -6.93
N GLU A 38 2.66 4.85 -6.46
CA GLU A 38 2.33 4.94 -5.04
C GLU A 38 2.48 3.58 -4.35
N LEU A 39 1.98 2.50 -4.97
CA LEU A 39 2.14 1.15 -4.43
C LEU A 39 3.61 0.73 -4.37
N ALA A 40 4.38 0.95 -5.44
CA ALA A 40 5.80 0.63 -5.44
C ALA A 40 6.55 1.42 -4.37
N LEU A 41 6.24 2.71 -4.20
CA LEU A 41 6.87 3.53 -3.17
C LEU A 41 6.53 3.06 -1.75
N LEU A 42 5.29 2.64 -1.48
CA LEU A 42 4.89 2.04 -0.21
C LEU A 42 5.73 0.78 0.11
N MET A 43 5.86 -0.12 -0.87
CA MET A 43 6.60 -1.37 -0.71
C MET A 43 8.12 -1.14 -0.57
N GLU A 44 8.69 -0.25 -1.39
CA GLU A 44 10.11 0.13 -1.33
C GLU A 44 10.47 0.76 0.03
N CYS A 45 9.56 1.55 0.59
CA CYS A 45 9.70 2.15 1.91
C CYS A 45 9.33 1.18 3.06
N LYS A 46 9.06 -0.09 2.74
CA LYS A 46 8.69 -1.15 3.69
C LYS A 46 7.52 -0.77 4.59
N LYS A 47 6.55 -0.01 4.05
CA LYS A 47 5.34 0.34 4.77
C LYS A 47 4.45 -0.90 4.91
N LYS A 48 3.70 -1.00 6.00
CA LYS A 48 2.66 -2.03 6.11
C LYS A 48 1.55 -1.68 5.11
N VAL A 49 1.35 -2.53 4.11
CA VAL A 49 0.32 -2.35 3.09
C VAL A 49 -0.86 -3.27 3.36
N ILE A 50 -2.06 -2.71 3.37
CA ILE A 50 -3.32 -3.45 3.44
C ILE A 50 -4.00 -3.35 2.07
N PRO A 51 -4.03 -4.42 1.26
CA PRO A 51 -4.74 -4.39 0.00
C PRO A 51 -6.25 -4.59 0.21
N ILE A 52 -7.06 -3.83 -0.53
CA ILE A 52 -8.49 -4.09 -0.71
C ILE A 52 -8.73 -4.36 -2.19
N PHE A 53 -9.14 -5.58 -2.53
CA PHE A 53 -9.45 -5.99 -3.90
C PHE A 53 -10.93 -5.74 -4.20
N VAL A 54 -11.21 -4.68 -4.94
CA VAL A 54 -12.55 -4.24 -5.32
C VAL A 54 -12.88 -4.74 -6.72
N ASP A 55 -13.85 -5.64 -6.84
CA ASP A 55 -14.32 -6.23 -8.10
C ASP A 55 -13.20 -6.88 -8.95
N ILE A 56 -12.11 -7.29 -8.30
CA ILE A 56 -10.96 -7.92 -8.94
C ILE A 56 -10.41 -9.02 -8.02
N LYS A 57 -9.91 -10.10 -8.60
CA LYS A 57 -9.13 -11.12 -7.89
C LYS A 57 -7.64 -10.77 -7.95
N PRO A 58 -6.84 -11.10 -6.91
CA PRO A 58 -5.39 -10.87 -6.95
C PRO A 58 -4.72 -11.42 -8.21
N SER A 59 -5.13 -12.62 -8.66
CA SER A 59 -4.61 -13.26 -9.88
C SER A 59 -4.84 -12.47 -11.18
N GLN A 60 -5.79 -11.53 -11.19
CA GLN A 60 -6.08 -10.66 -12.34
C GLN A 60 -5.20 -9.41 -12.38
N LEU A 61 -4.52 -9.06 -11.28
CA LEU A 61 -3.58 -7.94 -11.26
C LEU A 61 -2.35 -8.28 -12.11
N ARG A 62 -2.12 -7.47 -13.14
CA ARG A 62 -0.99 -7.63 -14.05
C ARG A 62 -0.50 -6.28 -14.53
N VAL A 63 0.80 -6.07 -14.43
CA VAL A 63 1.49 -4.93 -15.05
C VAL A 63 1.82 -5.30 -16.50
N ILE A 64 1.22 -4.60 -17.45
CA ILE A 64 1.50 -4.78 -18.88
C ILE A 64 2.67 -3.88 -19.26
N ASN A 65 3.56 -4.36 -20.14
CA ASN A 65 4.67 -3.55 -20.64
C ASN A 65 4.13 -2.33 -21.39
N ASN A 66 4.33 -1.14 -20.81
CA ASN A 66 3.94 0.13 -21.38
C ASN A 66 5.19 0.85 -21.90
N LYS A 67 5.24 1.13 -23.21
CA LYS A 67 6.38 1.82 -23.85
C LYS A 67 6.64 3.23 -23.29
N LYS A 68 5.67 3.81 -22.59
CA LYS A 68 5.80 5.12 -21.94
C LYS A 68 6.57 5.07 -20.62
N TRP A 69 6.70 3.90 -20.00
CA TRP A 69 7.34 3.74 -18.70
C TRP A 69 8.79 3.31 -18.87
N THR A 70 9.66 3.80 -17.97
CA THR A 70 11.05 3.39 -17.94
C THR A 70 11.17 1.90 -17.60
N LEU A 71 12.32 1.28 -17.91
CA LEU A 71 12.57 -0.11 -17.54
C LEU A 71 12.57 -0.31 -16.02
N GLU A 72 13.04 0.70 -15.28
CA GLU A 72 13.03 0.72 -13.82
C GLU A 72 11.60 0.78 -13.28
N ASP A 73 10.75 1.65 -13.82
CA ASP A 73 9.33 1.71 -13.47
C ASP A 73 8.64 0.37 -13.71
N GLN A 74 8.87 -0.25 -14.87
CA GLN A 74 8.28 -1.55 -15.16
C GLN A 74 8.72 -2.63 -14.17
N ARG A 75 9.99 -2.60 -13.74
CA ARG A 75 10.52 -3.55 -12.76
C ARG A 75 9.88 -3.35 -11.40
N ARG A 76 9.90 -2.12 -10.86
CA ARG A 76 9.34 -1.84 -9.53
C ARG A 76 7.83 -2.07 -9.47
N PHE A 77 7.09 -1.74 -10.53
CA PHE A 77 5.65 -2.01 -10.60
C PHE A 77 5.33 -3.50 -10.57
N LYS A 78 6.09 -4.31 -11.31
CA LYS A 78 5.91 -5.77 -11.33
C LYS A 78 6.18 -6.38 -9.95
N LEU A 79 7.24 -5.93 -9.27
CA LEU A 79 7.56 -6.39 -7.92
C LEU A 79 6.44 -6.01 -6.94
N ALA A 80 6.01 -4.75 -6.95
CA ALA A 80 4.98 -4.24 -6.05
C ALA A 80 3.63 -4.94 -6.23
N ILE A 81 3.22 -5.20 -7.48
CA ILE A 81 1.99 -5.96 -7.77
C ILE A 81 2.13 -7.42 -7.36
N GLU A 82 3.29 -8.05 -7.60
CA GLU A 82 3.47 -9.44 -7.20
C GLU A 82 3.46 -9.59 -5.68
N GLU A 83 4.10 -8.70 -4.94
CA GLU A 83 4.03 -8.65 -3.48
C GLU A 83 2.60 -8.47 -3.00
N ALA A 84 1.88 -7.47 -3.51
CA ALA A 84 0.50 -7.19 -3.12
C ALA A 84 -0.46 -8.36 -3.38
N LYS A 85 -0.18 -9.21 -4.37
CA LYS A 85 -1.03 -10.39 -4.67
C LYS A 85 -0.95 -11.48 -3.60
N TYR A 86 0.15 -11.54 -2.85
CA TYR A 86 0.35 -12.49 -1.76
C TYR A 86 0.21 -11.86 -0.37
N THR A 87 0.06 -10.53 -0.29
CA THR A 87 -0.32 -9.86 0.95
C THR A 87 -1.78 -10.19 1.29
N VAL A 88 -2.02 -10.63 2.53
CA VAL A 88 -3.39 -10.83 3.03
C VAL A 88 -4.13 -9.50 3.01
N GLY A 89 -5.33 -9.50 2.44
CA GLY A 89 -6.13 -8.30 2.27
C GLY A 89 -7.63 -8.58 2.31
N LEU A 90 -8.39 -7.51 2.10
CA LEU A 90 -9.84 -7.57 2.05
C LEU A 90 -10.32 -7.73 0.60
N THR A 91 -11.47 -8.36 0.41
CA THR A 91 -12.14 -8.42 -0.89
C THR A 91 -13.50 -7.74 -0.80
N PHE A 92 -13.88 -7.02 -1.85
CA PHE A 92 -15.12 -6.26 -1.88
C PHE A 92 -15.77 -6.36 -3.26
N ASN A 93 -17.08 -6.60 -3.26
CA ASN A 93 -17.91 -6.55 -4.46
C ASN A 93 -18.77 -5.29 -4.39
N SER A 94 -18.60 -4.36 -5.33
CA SER A 94 -19.28 -3.06 -5.26
C SER A 94 -20.79 -3.13 -5.57
N LEU A 95 -21.25 -4.20 -6.21
CA LEU A 95 -22.66 -4.37 -6.60
C LEU A 95 -23.51 -4.98 -5.47
N GLN A 96 -22.92 -5.84 -4.64
CA GLN A 96 -23.64 -6.63 -3.64
C GLN A 96 -23.11 -6.42 -2.21
N GLY A 97 -21.95 -5.77 -2.07
CA GLY A 97 -21.23 -5.65 -0.82
C GLY A 97 -21.82 -4.63 0.16
N ASN A 98 -21.57 -4.86 1.45
CA ASN A 98 -21.88 -3.91 2.51
C ASN A 98 -20.73 -2.90 2.66
N PHE A 99 -20.95 -1.67 2.19
CA PHE A 99 -19.97 -0.58 2.32
C PHE A 99 -19.59 -0.26 3.77
N SER A 100 -20.56 -0.27 4.68
CA SER A 100 -20.25 -0.06 6.11
C SER A 100 -19.36 -1.19 6.63
N GLY A 101 -19.67 -2.43 6.25
CA GLY A 101 -18.89 -3.60 6.67
C GLY A 101 -17.44 -3.53 6.23
N ILE A 102 -17.18 -3.22 4.95
CA ILE A 102 -15.80 -3.14 4.45
C ILE A 102 -15.02 -1.97 5.07
N VAL A 103 -15.68 -0.83 5.31
CA VAL A 103 -15.04 0.31 5.99
C VAL A 103 -14.70 -0.06 7.42
N THR A 104 -15.62 -0.67 8.17
CA THR A 104 -15.37 -1.15 9.53
C THR A 104 -14.21 -2.14 9.57
N SER A 105 -14.22 -3.19 8.74
CA SER A 105 -13.13 -4.17 8.70
C SER A 105 -11.78 -3.54 8.34
N ALA A 106 -11.74 -2.60 7.39
CA ALA A 106 -10.51 -1.90 7.06
C ALA A 106 -10.01 -1.03 8.23
N SER A 107 -10.92 -0.33 8.91
CA SER A 107 -10.59 0.48 10.09
C SER A 107 -10.05 -0.37 11.24
N ASP A 108 -10.66 -1.52 11.52
CA ASP A 108 -10.23 -2.42 12.60
C ASP A 108 -8.80 -2.91 12.34
N ILE A 109 -8.48 -3.37 11.13
CA ILE A 109 -7.12 -3.80 10.76
C ILE A 109 -6.11 -2.66 10.89
N ILE A 110 -6.49 -1.44 10.52
CA ILE A 110 -5.63 -0.26 10.66
C ILE A 110 -5.36 0.03 12.15
N ILE A 111 -6.40 0.02 12.98
CA ILE A 111 -6.28 0.27 14.43
C ILE A 111 -5.38 -0.78 15.08
N GLU A 112 -5.63 -2.06 14.81
CA GLU A 112 -4.81 -3.17 15.31
C GLU A 112 -3.35 -3.02 14.89
N SER A 113 -3.11 -2.69 13.61
CA SER A 113 -1.76 -2.45 13.09
C SER A 113 -1.05 -1.28 13.76
N LEU A 114 -1.78 -0.21 14.10
CA LEU A 114 -1.19 0.94 14.79
C LEU A 114 -0.79 0.60 16.23
N ILE A 115 -1.62 -0.19 16.92
CA ILE A 115 -1.31 -0.69 18.27
C ILE A 115 -0.04 -1.56 18.23
N GLU A 116 0.07 -2.48 17.26
CA GLU A 116 1.27 -3.30 17.06
C GLU A 116 2.54 -2.44 16.90
N PHE A 117 2.47 -1.36 16.11
CA PHE A 117 3.61 -0.45 15.95
C PHE A 117 3.98 0.29 17.24
N GLU A 118 2.99 0.73 18.03
CA GLU A 118 3.23 1.40 19.32
C GLU A 118 3.89 0.45 20.32
N ASP A 119 3.45 -0.82 20.37
CA ASP A 119 4.03 -1.84 21.23
C ASP A 119 5.49 -2.17 20.83
N GLU A 120 5.78 -2.29 19.54
CA GLU A 120 7.15 -2.51 19.02
C GLU A 120 8.08 -1.33 19.34
N GLU A 121 7.61 -0.10 19.15
CA GLU A 121 8.35 1.12 19.49
C GLU A 121 8.65 1.16 21.01
N ALA A 122 7.66 0.89 21.86
CA ALA A 122 7.81 0.87 23.31
C ALA A 122 8.81 -0.21 23.78
N GLN A 123 8.75 -1.41 23.21
CA GLN A 123 9.69 -2.49 23.50
C GLN A 123 11.12 -2.10 23.10
N MET A 124 11.32 -1.58 21.89
CA MET A 124 12.64 -1.15 21.43
C MET A 124 13.23 -0.04 22.32
N HIS A 125 12.41 0.91 22.76
CA HIS A 125 12.82 1.90 23.74
C HIS A 125 13.22 1.25 25.07
N GLN A 126 12.44 0.30 25.59
CA GLN A 126 12.76 -0.42 26.82
C GLN A 126 14.08 -1.20 26.72
N TYR A 127 14.36 -1.86 25.59
CA TYR A 127 15.61 -2.57 25.35
C TYR A 127 16.82 -1.63 25.22
N SER A 128 16.63 -0.41 24.69
CA SER A 128 17.71 0.59 24.57
C SER A 128 18.21 1.14 25.92
N TYR A 129 17.44 0.97 27.00
CA TYR A 129 17.79 1.37 28.36
C TYR A 129 18.26 0.21 29.25
N LEU A 130 18.32 -1.03 28.75
CA LEU A 130 18.92 -2.13 29.49
C LEU A 130 20.45 -1.99 29.46
N PRO A 131 21.15 -2.01 30.62
CA PRO A 131 22.60 -1.91 30.65
C PRO A 131 23.21 -3.10 29.90
N ILE A 132 24.16 -2.80 29.00
CA ILE A 132 24.98 -3.81 28.34
C ILE A 132 25.89 -4.40 29.42
N SER A 133 25.53 -5.59 29.90
CA SER A 133 26.34 -6.41 30.82
C SER A 133 27.45 -7.15 30.07
#